data_AF-A0A183NET3-F1
#
_entry.id   AF-A0A183NET3-F1
#
_cell.length_a   1.000
_cell.length_b   1.000
_cell.length_c   1.000
_cell.angle_alpha   90.00
_cell.angle_beta   90.00
_cell.angle_gamma   90.00
#
_symmetry.space_group_name_H-M   'P 1'
#
loop_
_entity.id
_entity.type
_entity.pdbx_description
1 polymer ?
#
loop_
_entity_poly.entity_id
_entity_poly.type
_entity_poly.pdbx_seq_one_letter_code
_entity_poly.pdbx_strand_id
1 'polypeptide(L)'
;MPAHLIRHLLKQFTSQVYVYPLSSKQANLSLTYQKILTALHNSKLLTSDPYEACIFIPSLDTLDRDRLSPHFGQYIAHELVNLPFWNSLPRRDLDPDSLSTTTQKPSEYAGRNHLIFNLHAGTWPYYHEDEYRLWLGQAMLAKASFSTKYFRPKFDISLPLIHSQHPLQSGSSQLDQLVSSEHLRGRLDLPYLLSFKGKRYVSGIGSASRDILSHLHNGKDIIMLTTCRHGTDWTRYADKRCATDMALYDA
;
A
#
# COMPACT_ATOMS: atom_id res chain seq x y z
N MET A 1 4.08 8.68 -9.38
CA MET A 1 2.85 8.42 -8.59
C MET A 1 3.09 7.87 -7.18
N PRO A 2 4.08 7.02 -6.80
CA PRO A 2 4.18 6.47 -5.44
C PRO A 2 4.55 7.56 -4.43
N ALA A 3 5.56 8.39 -4.74
CA ALA A 3 5.95 9.49 -3.87
C ALA A 3 4.86 10.57 -3.77
N HIS A 4 4.13 10.85 -4.87
CA HIS A 4 3.01 11.80 -4.85
C HIS A 4 1.78 11.24 -4.13
N LEU A 5 1.47 9.96 -4.30
CA LEU A 5 0.38 9.29 -3.61
C LEU A 5 0.68 9.21 -2.13
N ILE A 6 1.88 8.76 -1.72
CA ILE A 6 2.29 8.72 -0.30
C ILE A 6 2.30 10.15 0.27
N ARG A 7 2.86 11.14 -0.44
CA ARG A 7 2.78 12.55 -0.01
C ARG A 7 1.34 13.07 0.06
N HIS A 8 0.44 12.64 -0.82
CA HIS A 8 -0.96 13.09 -0.82
C HIS A 8 -1.79 12.40 0.28
N LEU A 9 -1.56 11.10 0.49
CA LEU A 9 -2.13 10.32 1.58
C LEU A 9 -1.67 10.85 2.92
N LEU A 10 -0.37 11.15 3.06
CA LEU A 10 0.14 11.79 4.27
C LEU A 10 -0.24 13.25 4.39
N LYS A 11 -0.60 13.96 3.31
CA LYS A 11 -1.17 15.32 3.39
C LYS A 11 -2.55 15.35 4.07
N GLN A 12 -3.25 14.23 4.20
CA GLN A 12 -4.43 14.15 5.07
C GLN A 12 -4.07 14.26 6.56
N PHE A 13 -2.80 14.02 6.91
CA PHE A 13 -2.27 14.11 8.26
C PHE A 13 -1.28 15.28 8.32
N THR A 14 -1.67 16.40 8.92
CA THR A 14 -0.75 17.53 9.20
C THR A 14 0.19 17.22 10.37
N SER A 15 0.78 16.02 10.34
CA SER A 15 1.39 15.38 11.50
C SER A 15 2.81 14.95 11.18
N GLN A 16 3.71 15.08 12.15
CA GLN A 16 5.10 14.67 12.01
C GLN A 16 5.19 13.14 11.96
N VAL A 17 6.08 12.64 11.09
CA VAL A 17 6.30 11.23 10.80
C VAL A 17 7.71 10.85 11.21
N TYR A 18 7.82 9.85 12.07
CA TYR A 18 9.10 9.25 12.43
C TYR A 18 9.28 7.92 11.71
N VAL A 19 10.40 7.79 11.00
CA VAL A 19 10.80 6.55 10.33
C VAL A 19 11.89 5.90 11.17
N TYR A 20 11.70 4.65 11.58
CA TYR A 20 12.72 3.95 12.37
C TYR A 20 14.04 3.85 11.59
N PRO A 21 15.20 3.97 12.25
CA PRO A 21 16.48 3.77 11.58
C PRO A 21 16.60 2.34 11.05
N LEU A 22 17.28 2.18 9.92
CA LEU A 22 17.62 0.86 9.38
C LEU A 22 18.60 0.16 10.32
N SER A 23 18.25 -1.03 10.81
CA SER A 23 19.20 -1.90 11.49
C SER A 23 20.08 -2.61 10.48
N SER A 24 21.35 -2.82 10.81
CA SER A 24 22.28 -3.64 10.02
C SER A 24 21.80 -5.09 9.86
N LYS A 25 20.87 -5.56 10.71
CA LYS A 25 20.22 -6.88 10.59
C LYS A 25 19.08 -6.92 9.56
N GLN A 26 18.67 -5.77 9.00
CA GLN A 26 17.48 -5.59 8.14
C GLN A 26 17.84 -5.35 6.65
N ALA A 27 18.99 -5.82 6.20
CA ALA A 27 19.63 -5.39 4.95
C ALA A 27 18.91 -5.71 3.62
N ASN A 28 17.75 -6.39 3.63
CA ASN A 28 17.06 -6.84 2.41
C ASN A 28 15.65 -6.25 2.28
N LEU A 29 15.55 -4.93 2.14
CA LEU A 29 14.28 -4.29 1.76
C LEU A 29 14.01 -4.50 0.26
N SER A 30 12.78 -4.79 -0.13
CA SER A 30 12.37 -4.79 -1.54
C SER A 30 12.54 -3.40 -2.15
N LEU A 31 12.76 -3.35 -3.46
CA LEU A 31 12.87 -2.09 -4.20
C LEU A 31 11.64 -1.19 -4.00
N THR A 32 10.46 -1.77 -3.87
CA THR A 32 9.22 -1.03 -3.61
C THR A 32 9.24 -0.38 -2.24
N TYR A 33 9.65 -1.12 -1.19
CA TYR A 33 9.71 -0.56 0.16
C TYR A 33 10.79 0.51 0.28
N GLN A 34 11.95 0.31 -0.35
CA GLN A 34 12.99 1.34 -0.44
C GLN A 34 12.43 2.63 -1.04
N LYS A 35 11.65 2.54 -2.13
CA LYS A 35 10.99 3.71 -2.74
C LYS A 35 10.00 4.40 -1.80
N ILE A 36 9.25 3.64 -1.01
CA ILE A 36 8.35 4.19 0.03
C ILE A 36 9.17 4.99 1.05
N LEU A 37 10.22 4.39 1.63
CA LEU A 37 11.09 5.06 2.61
C LEU A 37 11.77 6.29 2.00
N THR A 38 12.29 6.22 0.77
CA THR A 38 12.88 7.38 0.10
C THR A 38 11.86 8.51 -0.10
N ALA A 39 10.62 8.20 -0.46
CA ALA A 39 9.57 9.21 -0.60
C ALA A 39 9.22 9.89 0.74
N LEU A 40 9.22 9.12 1.83
CA LEU A 40 8.98 9.61 3.20
C LEU A 40 10.13 10.50 3.68
N HIS A 41 11.39 10.07 3.48
CA HIS A 41 12.56 10.85 3.86
C HIS A 41 12.66 12.18 3.10
N ASN A 42 12.20 12.22 1.85
CA ASN A 42 12.12 13.44 1.06
C ASN A 42 10.89 14.31 1.38
N SER A 43 10.05 13.93 2.34
CA SER A 43 8.85 14.67 2.69
C SER A 43 9.12 15.70 3.79
N LYS A 44 8.38 16.81 3.79
CA LYS A 44 8.45 17.84 4.86
C LYS A 44 7.86 17.38 6.19
N LEU A 45 7.23 16.20 6.23
CA LEU A 45 6.60 15.65 7.42
C LEU A 45 7.57 14.85 8.27
N LEU A 46 8.76 14.52 7.76
CA LEU A 46 9.75 13.73 8.49
C LEU A 46 10.25 14.48 9.72
N THR A 47 10.28 13.79 10.87
CA THR A 47 10.97 14.24 12.08
C THR A 47 12.01 13.21 12.51
N SER A 48 13.12 13.69 13.07
CA SER A 48 14.13 12.84 13.71
C SER A 48 13.85 12.60 15.19
N ASP A 49 12.96 13.38 15.80
CA ASP A 49 12.58 13.23 17.21
C ASP A 49 11.30 12.38 17.32
N PRO A 50 11.36 11.15 17.87
CA PRO A 50 10.16 10.33 18.06
C PRO A 50 9.14 10.95 19.02
N TYR A 51 9.53 11.87 19.91
CA TYR A 51 8.60 12.55 20.83
C TYR A 51 7.75 13.63 20.16
N GLU A 52 8.16 14.10 18.98
CA GLU A 52 7.38 15.03 18.14
C GLU A 52 6.48 14.30 17.14
N ALA A 53 6.70 12.99 16.95
CA ALA A 53 6.04 12.20 15.93
C ALA A 53 4.61 11.83 16.32
N CYS A 54 3.67 11.98 15.40
CA CYS A 54 2.32 11.43 15.55
C CYS A 54 2.17 10.09 14.85
N ILE A 55 3.00 9.81 13.85
CA ILE A 55 2.96 8.57 13.06
C ILE A 55 4.35 7.92 13.05
N PHE A 56 4.38 6.62 13.28
CA PHE A 56 5.58 5.79 13.30
C PHE A 56 5.57 4.84 12.10
N ILE A 57 6.66 4.83 11.33
CA ILE A 57 6.80 3.96 10.16
C ILE A 57 7.99 3.03 10.37
N PRO A 58 7.75 1.73 10.59
CA PRO A 58 8.82 0.74 10.66
C PRO A 58 9.68 0.74 9.41
N SER A 59 11.00 0.67 9.55
CA SER A 59 11.90 0.33 8.44
C SER A 59 11.98 -1.19 8.23
N LEU A 60 10.80 -1.84 8.23
CA LEU A 60 10.61 -3.27 8.07
C LEU A 60 9.76 -3.53 6.83
N ASP A 61 10.28 -4.29 5.86
CA ASP A 61 9.52 -4.62 4.66
C ASP A 61 8.35 -5.57 5.01
N THR A 62 7.15 -4.98 5.02
CA THR A 62 5.89 -5.63 5.35
C THR A 62 4.98 -5.78 4.12
N LEU A 63 5.47 -5.41 2.93
CA LEU A 63 4.65 -5.35 1.72
C LEU A 63 4.17 -6.72 1.26
N ASP A 64 4.97 -7.75 1.48
CA ASP A 64 4.67 -9.12 1.08
C ASP A 64 4.65 -10.05 2.29
N ARG A 65 3.46 -10.56 2.59
CA ARG A 65 3.21 -11.50 3.69
C ARG A 65 2.76 -12.87 3.20
N ASP A 66 2.91 -13.16 1.91
CA ASP A 66 2.72 -14.51 1.38
C ASP A 66 3.87 -15.40 1.81
N ARG A 67 3.59 -16.52 2.48
CA ARG A 67 4.61 -17.50 2.89
C ARG A 67 5.32 -18.15 1.69
N LEU A 68 4.66 -18.19 0.53
CA LEU A 68 5.21 -18.76 -0.70
C LEU A 68 6.11 -17.77 -1.46
N SER A 69 6.10 -16.49 -1.08
CA SER A 69 6.90 -15.48 -1.74
C SER A 69 8.38 -15.60 -1.36
N PRO A 70 9.31 -15.43 -2.32
CA PRO A 70 10.74 -15.29 -2.01
C PRO A 70 11.04 -14.03 -1.18
N HIS A 71 10.12 -13.07 -1.14
CA HIS A 71 10.22 -11.85 -0.34
C HIS A 71 9.55 -11.99 1.04
N PHE A 72 9.10 -13.20 1.43
CA PHE A 72 8.52 -13.44 2.73
C PHE A 72 9.54 -13.20 3.86
N GLY A 73 9.42 -12.05 4.52
CA GLY A 73 10.25 -11.74 5.68
C GLY A 73 9.85 -12.56 6.90
N GLN A 74 10.50 -13.71 7.11
CA GLN A 74 10.20 -14.65 8.21
C GLN A 74 10.37 -14.01 9.60
N TYR A 75 11.37 -13.14 9.76
CA TYR A 75 11.70 -12.49 11.04
C TYR A 75 10.93 -11.19 11.30
N ILE A 76 10.22 -10.67 10.29
CA ILE A 76 9.57 -9.34 10.36
C ILE A 76 8.52 -9.28 11.48
N ALA A 77 7.78 -10.37 11.72
CA ALA A 77 6.77 -10.40 12.79
C ALA A 77 7.40 -10.21 14.18
N HIS A 78 8.53 -10.88 14.41
CA HIS A 78 9.27 -10.76 15.66
C HIS A 78 9.94 -9.39 15.80
N GLU A 79 10.51 -8.85 14.72
CA GLU A 79 11.13 -7.54 14.76
C GLU A 79 10.12 -6.42 15.01
N LEU A 80 8.94 -6.48 14.38
CA LEU A 80 7.90 -5.47 14.49
C LEU A 80 7.48 -5.26 15.96
N VAL A 81 7.20 -6.34 16.67
CA VAL A 81 6.71 -6.26 18.07
C VAL A 81 7.80 -5.85 19.07
N ASN A 82 9.06 -5.93 18.66
CA ASN A 82 10.23 -5.54 19.45
C ASN A 82 10.75 -4.14 19.10
N LEU A 83 10.09 -3.42 18.19
CA LEU A 83 10.45 -2.03 17.92
C LEU A 83 10.28 -1.18 19.19
N PRO A 84 11.20 -0.22 19.43
CA PRO A 84 10.96 0.83 20.42
C PRO A 84 9.60 1.46 20.16
N PHE A 85 8.87 1.80 21.21
CA PHE A 85 7.55 2.41 21.13
C PHE A 85 6.41 1.56 20.55
N TRP A 86 6.67 0.33 20.11
CA TRP A 86 5.60 -0.56 19.65
C TRP A 86 4.56 -0.78 20.76
N ASN A 87 5.01 -1.09 21.98
CA ASN A 87 4.13 -1.36 23.12
C ASN A 87 3.80 -0.10 23.96
N SER A 88 4.54 1.00 23.80
CA SER A 88 4.37 2.21 24.60
C SER A 88 4.75 3.46 23.81
N LEU A 89 3.82 4.37 23.57
CA LEU A 89 4.13 5.61 22.86
C LEU A 89 5.10 6.49 23.67
N PRO A 90 5.99 7.24 23.00
CA PRO A 90 6.81 8.23 23.67
C PRO A 90 5.91 9.31 24.28
N ARG A 91 6.07 9.55 25.58
CA ARG A 91 5.32 10.55 26.35
C ARG A 91 6.32 11.43 27.09
N ARG A 92 6.22 12.75 26.94
CA ARG A 92 7.08 13.72 27.63
C ARG A 92 6.61 14.02 29.05
N ASP A 93 5.39 13.63 29.39
CA ASP A 93 4.63 13.98 30.60
C ASP A 93 4.57 12.86 31.64
N LEU A 94 5.21 11.70 31.40
CA LEU A 94 5.25 10.62 32.38
C LEU A 94 6.47 10.72 33.28
N ASP A 95 6.24 10.81 34.59
CA ASP A 95 7.27 10.71 35.61
C ASP A 95 8.03 9.37 35.49
N PRO A 96 9.38 9.37 35.53
CA PRO A 96 10.18 8.15 35.45
C PRO A 96 9.83 7.09 36.52
N ASP A 97 9.29 7.53 37.67
CA ASP A 97 8.94 6.68 38.81
C ASP A 97 7.57 5.99 38.68
N SER A 98 6.74 6.33 37.68
CA SER A 98 5.45 5.65 37.49
C SER A 98 5.54 4.37 36.66
N LEU A 99 6.75 3.90 36.33
CA LEU A 99 6.96 2.66 35.58
C LEU A 99 6.75 1.44 36.49
N SER A 100 5.50 1.24 36.94
CA SER A 100 5.14 0.03 37.67
C SER A 100 5.32 -1.20 36.77
N THR A 101 6.15 -2.10 37.25
CA THR A 101 6.34 -3.46 36.75
C THR A 101 5.01 -4.23 36.77
N THR A 102 4.24 -4.14 35.69
CA THR A 102 3.10 -5.04 35.46
C THR A 102 3.49 -6.02 34.36
N THR A 103 3.82 -7.22 34.82
CA THR A 103 3.66 -8.53 34.18
C THR A 103 3.20 -8.52 32.71
N GLN A 104 4.04 -9.11 31.85
CA GLN A 104 3.88 -9.56 30.45
C GLN A 104 2.43 -9.76 29.93
N LYS A 105 1.63 -8.71 29.89
CA LYS A 105 0.42 -8.63 29.07
C LYS A 105 0.80 -7.81 27.84
N PRO A 106 0.47 -8.25 26.61
CA PRO A 106 0.62 -7.40 25.44
C PRO A 106 -0.03 -6.06 25.75
N SER A 107 0.71 -4.97 25.57
CA SER A 107 0.17 -3.64 25.83
C SER A 107 -1.13 -3.49 25.04
N GLU A 108 -2.21 -3.11 25.72
CA GLU A 108 -3.51 -2.84 25.10
C GLU A 108 -3.39 -1.85 23.93
N TYR A 109 -2.34 -1.01 23.97
CA TYR A 109 -2.05 0.04 23.01
C TYR A 109 -0.93 -0.32 22.03
N ALA A 110 -0.52 -1.58 21.95
CA ALA A 110 0.57 -1.95 21.07
C ALA A 110 0.25 -1.66 19.60
N GLY A 111 1.23 -1.19 18.84
CA GLY A 111 1.06 -0.77 17.45
C GLY A 111 0.30 0.54 17.27
N ARG A 112 -0.21 1.18 18.33
CA ARG A 112 -0.88 2.50 18.21
C ARG A 112 0.06 3.49 17.51
N ASN A 113 -0.50 4.33 16.63
CA ASN A 113 0.20 5.31 15.79
C ASN A 113 1.21 4.73 14.79
N HIS A 114 1.35 3.41 14.68
CA HIS A 114 2.19 2.80 13.66
C HIS A 114 1.41 2.65 12.35
N LEU A 115 2.05 2.95 11.23
CA LEU A 115 1.52 2.73 9.89
C LEU A 115 2.30 1.58 9.23
N ILE A 116 1.59 0.50 8.93
CA ILE A 116 2.14 -0.70 8.29
C ILE A 116 1.69 -0.73 6.84
N PHE A 117 2.60 -1.07 5.92
CA PHE A 117 2.29 -1.17 4.50
C PHE A 117 2.14 -2.63 4.09
N ASN A 118 1.10 -2.96 3.34
CA ASN A 118 0.90 -4.30 2.83
C ASN A 118 0.31 -4.27 1.40
N LEU A 119 1.05 -4.77 0.42
CA LEU A 119 0.57 -4.87 -0.96
C LEU A 119 0.06 -6.28 -1.31
N HIS A 120 0.12 -7.21 -0.35
CA HIS A 120 -0.41 -8.55 -0.47
C HIS A 120 -1.93 -8.59 -0.22
N ALA A 121 -2.68 -8.96 -1.24
CA ALA A 121 -4.14 -9.11 -1.19
C ALA A 121 -4.61 -10.54 -0.85
N GLY A 122 -3.67 -11.47 -0.61
CA GLY A 122 -3.95 -12.90 -0.50
C GLY A 122 -3.59 -13.67 -1.78
N THR A 123 -3.43 -14.99 -1.64
CA THR A 123 -3.11 -15.90 -2.74
C THR A 123 -4.27 -16.86 -3.00
N TRP A 124 -4.59 -17.09 -4.27
CA TRP A 124 -5.61 -18.06 -4.67
C TRP A 124 -5.27 -19.46 -4.11
N PRO A 125 -6.26 -20.30 -3.73
CA PRO A 125 -7.71 -20.07 -3.81
C PRO A 125 -8.31 -19.31 -2.64
N TYR A 126 -7.58 -19.21 -1.54
CA TYR A 126 -8.07 -18.65 -0.29
C TYR A 126 -7.39 -17.31 -0.05
N TYR A 127 -8.04 -16.23 -0.47
CA TYR A 127 -7.61 -14.86 -0.21
C TYR A 127 -7.77 -14.55 1.29
N HIS A 128 -6.85 -15.06 2.11
CA HIS A 128 -6.79 -14.83 3.56
C HIS A 128 -6.41 -13.37 3.83
N GLU A 129 -7.37 -12.47 3.66
CA GLU A 129 -7.17 -11.03 3.64
C GLU A 129 -6.76 -10.40 4.97
N ASP A 130 -6.96 -11.12 6.07
CA ASP A 130 -6.65 -10.76 7.45
C ASP A 130 -5.42 -11.53 8.03
N GLU A 131 -4.87 -12.50 7.29
CA GLU A 131 -3.68 -13.25 7.70
C GLU A 131 -2.39 -12.52 7.29
N TYR A 132 -2.14 -11.37 7.91
CA TYR A 132 -0.90 -10.62 7.70
C TYR A 132 0.34 -11.34 8.21
N ARG A 133 0.16 -12.41 9.01
CA ARG A 133 1.26 -13.10 9.72
C ARG A 133 2.12 -12.10 10.50
N LEU A 134 1.46 -11.07 11.01
CA LEU A 134 1.97 -9.98 11.84
C LEU A 134 0.92 -9.74 12.91
N TRP A 135 1.36 -9.49 14.13
CA TRP A 135 0.45 -8.99 15.15
C TRP A 135 0.40 -7.47 15.05
N LEU A 136 -0.67 -6.92 14.47
CA LEU A 136 -0.77 -5.49 14.17
C LEU A 136 -1.20 -4.63 15.36
N GLY A 137 -1.78 -5.22 16.42
CA GLY A 137 -2.34 -4.47 17.54
C GLY A 137 -3.30 -3.36 17.06
N GLN A 138 -3.03 -2.12 17.46
CA GLN A 138 -3.74 -0.90 17.06
C GLN A 138 -3.06 -0.17 15.89
N ALA A 139 -2.20 -0.82 15.12
CA ALA A 139 -1.57 -0.19 13.95
C ALA A 139 -2.57 0.09 12.84
N MET A 140 -2.36 1.20 12.14
CA MET A 140 -3.01 1.53 10.89
C MET A 140 -2.41 0.70 9.76
N LEU A 141 -3.24 0.31 8.82
CA LEU A 141 -2.82 -0.48 7.67
C LEU A 141 -3.01 0.31 6.38
N ALA A 142 -1.91 0.56 5.67
CA ALA A 142 -1.91 1.01 4.30
C ALA A 142 -1.84 -0.21 3.38
N LYS A 143 -2.98 -0.67 2.87
CA LYS A 143 -3.08 -1.93 2.12
C LYS A 143 -3.63 -1.74 0.72
N ALA A 144 -3.07 -2.50 -0.23
CA ALA A 144 -3.65 -2.63 -1.56
C ALA A 144 -4.81 -3.63 -1.59
N SER A 145 -5.83 -3.32 -2.38
CA SER A 145 -7.01 -4.18 -2.56
C SER A 145 -7.71 -4.52 -1.24
N PHE A 146 -7.98 -3.52 -0.40
CA PHE A 146 -8.79 -3.71 0.80
C PHE A 146 -10.19 -4.26 0.46
N SER A 147 -10.60 -5.34 1.11
CA SER A 147 -12.02 -5.68 1.22
C SER A 147 -12.74 -4.66 2.11
N THR A 148 -13.94 -4.28 1.68
CA THR A 148 -14.86 -3.42 2.45
C THR A 148 -15.25 -4.03 3.79
N LYS A 149 -15.09 -5.35 3.97
CA LYS A 149 -15.34 -6.05 5.24
C LYS A 149 -14.28 -5.75 6.31
N TYR A 150 -13.02 -5.61 5.91
CA TYR A 150 -11.88 -5.49 6.82
C TYR A 150 -11.30 -4.08 6.90
N PHE A 151 -11.61 -3.24 5.92
CA PHE A 151 -11.20 -1.84 5.91
C PHE A 151 -11.84 -1.08 7.07
N ARG A 152 -11.04 -0.42 7.90
CA ARG A 152 -11.53 0.48 8.96
C ARG A 152 -11.64 1.91 8.42
N PRO A 153 -12.85 2.43 8.16
CA PRO A 153 -13.01 3.77 7.60
C PRO A 153 -12.40 4.83 8.51
N LYS A 154 -11.74 5.83 7.91
CA LYS A 154 -11.06 6.92 8.62
C LYS A 154 -9.87 6.47 9.50
N PHE A 155 -9.43 5.22 9.39
CA PHE A 155 -8.32 4.67 10.16
C PHE A 155 -7.29 3.99 9.26
N ASP A 156 -7.74 3.13 8.35
CA ASP A 156 -6.86 2.49 7.36
C ASP A 156 -6.74 3.31 6.08
N ILE A 157 -5.70 3.03 5.29
CA ILE A 157 -5.38 3.73 4.06
C ILE A 157 -5.45 2.77 2.87
N SER A 158 -6.41 2.96 1.97
CA SER A 158 -6.47 2.17 0.75
C SER A 158 -5.42 2.64 -0.26
N LEU A 159 -4.59 1.70 -0.71
CA LEU A 159 -3.56 1.92 -1.73
C LEU A 159 -3.95 1.25 -3.06
N PRO A 160 -3.59 1.83 -4.20
CA PRO A 160 -3.50 1.05 -5.44
C PRO A 160 -2.35 0.05 -5.31
N LEU A 161 -2.44 -1.06 -6.05
CA LEU A 161 -1.31 -1.99 -6.13
C LEU A 161 -0.16 -1.34 -6.92
N ILE A 162 1.02 -1.24 -6.30
CA ILE A 162 2.20 -0.60 -6.88
C ILE A 162 3.19 -1.66 -7.34
N HIS A 163 3.49 -1.68 -8.65
CA HIS A 163 4.49 -2.60 -9.21
C HIS A 163 5.92 -2.17 -8.84
N SER A 164 6.84 -3.12 -8.66
CA SER A 164 8.23 -2.86 -8.26
C SER A 164 9.02 -1.98 -9.23
N GLN A 165 8.70 -2.09 -10.53
CA GLN A 165 9.30 -1.26 -11.59
C GLN A 165 8.72 0.16 -11.63
N HIS A 166 7.69 0.48 -10.85
CA HIS A 166 7.10 1.81 -10.87
C HIS A 166 8.16 2.86 -10.49
N PRO A 167 8.37 3.91 -11.30
CA PRO A 167 9.38 4.92 -11.01
C PRO A 167 9.05 5.70 -9.73
N LEU A 168 10.09 6.06 -8.95
CA LEU A 168 9.95 6.80 -7.70
C LEU A 168 9.40 8.21 -7.94
N GLN A 169 9.96 8.90 -8.93
CA GLN A 169 9.50 10.17 -9.47
C GLN A 169 9.00 9.92 -10.89
N SER A 170 7.79 10.40 -11.21
CA SER A 170 7.40 10.51 -12.62
C SER A 170 8.28 11.60 -13.22
N GLY A 171 8.78 11.46 -14.45
CA GLY A 171 9.57 12.51 -15.11
C GLY A 171 8.91 13.88 -14.92
N SER A 172 9.57 14.72 -14.13
CA SER A 172 9.00 15.87 -13.45
C SER A 172 9.10 17.14 -14.30
N SER A 173 8.33 17.21 -15.38
CA SER A 173 8.15 18.51 -16.05
C SER A 173 6.69 18.83 -16.34
N GLN A 174 5.92 17.91 -16.92
CA GLN A 174 4.57 18.27 -17.36
C GLN A 174 3.50 18.08 -16.26
N LEU A 175 3.53 17.00 -15.48
CA LEU A 175 2.46 16.73 -14.51
C LEU A 175 2.59 17.56 -13.22
N ASP A 176 3.83 17.86 -12.78
CA ASP A 176 4.08 18.70 -11.60
C ASP A 176 3.77 20.19 -11.83
N GLN A 177 3.87 20.66 -13.08
CA GLN A 177 3.40 21.99 -13.48
C GLN A 177 1.87 22.07 -13.48
N LEU A 178 1.18 20.98 -13.84
CA LEU A 178 -0.28 20.92 -13.86
C LEU A 178 -0.92 20.81 -12.46
N VAL A 179 -0.24 20.20 -11.49
CA VAL A 179 -0.80 19.97 -10.14
C VAL A 179 -0.50 21.13 -9.16
N SER A 180 0.50 21.96 -9.45
CA SER A 180 0.94 23.06 -8.57
C SER A 180 0.15 24.37 -8.70
N SER A 181 -0.74 24.51 -9.69
CA SER A 181 -1.58 25.71 -9.82
C SER A 181 -2.86 25.55 -8.99
N GLU A 182 -3.04 26.40 -7.97
CA GLU A 182 -4.23 26.44 -7.12
C GLU A 182 -5.55 26.63 -7.90
N HIS A 183 -5.47 27.18 -9.12
CA HIS A 183 -6.62 27.36 -10.02
C HIS A 183 -7.10 26.05 -10.67
N LEU A 184 -6.30 24.98 -10.70
CA LEU A 184 -6.66 23.72 -11.37
C LEU A 184 -7.36 22.72 -10.43
N ARG A 185 -7.35 22.91 -9.11
CA ARG A 185 -8.06 22.00 -8.18
C ARG A 185 -9.58 21.93 -8.41
N GLY A 186 -10.20 22.96 -8.97
CA GLY A 186 -11.62 22.97 -9.33
C GLY A 186 -11.93 22.56 -10.77
N ARG A 187 -10.91 22.22 -11.58
CA ARG A 187 -11.03 22.07 -13.04
C ARG A 187 -10.00 21.12 -13.66
N LEU A 188 -9.54 20.11 -12.91
CA LEU A 188 -8.74 19.04 -13.50
C LEU A 188 -9.67 18.17 -14.35
N ASP A 189 -9.84 18.53 -15.61
CA ASP A 189 -10.03 17.56 -16.69
C ASP A 189 -8.74 16.72 -16.73
N LEU A 190 -8.58 15.80 -15.78
CA LEU A 190 -7.62 14.72 -15.89
C LEU A 190 -8.00 13.99 -17.18
N PRO A 191 -7.12 13.93 -18.21
CA PRO A 191 -7.49 13.31 -19.48
C PRO A 191 -7.93 11.86 -19.28
N TYR A 192 -7.46 11.22 -18.19
CA TYR A 192 -7.91 9.93 -17.72
C TYR A 192 -8.19 9.93 -16.21
N LEU A 193 -9.46 9.82 -15.82
CA LEU A 193 -9.99 9.56 -14.49
C LEU A 193 -9.55 8.20 -13.93
N LEU A 194 -9.49 7.17 -14.76
CA LEU A 194 -9.09 5.81 -14.36
C LEU A 194 -8.42 5.09 -15.55
N SER A 195 -7.23 4.51 -15.32
CA SER A 195 -6.58 3.64 -16.30
C SER A 195 -6.23 2.30 -15.69
N PHE A 196 -6.67 1.20 -16.31
CA PHE A 196 -6.37 -0.16 -15.91
C PHE A 196 -5.86 -0.95 -17.11
N LYS A 197 -4.70 -1.60 -16.96
CA LYS A 197 -4.17 -2.58 -17.93
C LYS A 197 -3.92 -3.90 -17.22
N GLY A 198 -4.70 -4.94 -17.52
CA GLY A 198 -4.61 -6.20 -16.78
C GLY A 198 -5.26 -7.42 -17.43
N LYS A 199 -5.33 -8.52 -16.69
CA LYS A 199 -5.87 -9.80 -17.17
C LYS A 199 -7.37 -9.90 -16.91
N ARG A 200 -8.12 -10.35 -17.92
CA ARG A 200 -9.53 -10.75 -17.81
C ARG A 200 -9.64 -12.25 -17.81
N TYR A 201 -10.16 -12.78 -16.72
CA TYR A 201 -10.42 -14.21 -16.57
C TYR A 201 -11.75 -14.51 -17.24
N VAL A 202 -11.72 -15.18 -18.39
CA VAL A 202 -12.91 -15.62 -19.14
C VAL A 202 -13.58 -16.85 -18.52
N SER A 203 -12.89 -17.55 -17.63
CA SER A 203 -13.38 -18.73 -16.92
C SER A 203 -12.89 -18.75 -15.47
N GLY A 204 -13.54 -19.57 -14.63
CA GLY A 204 -13.25 -19.68 -13.19
C GLY A 204 -14.06 -18.74 -12.31
N ILE A 205 -13.95 -18.92 -10.99
CA ILE A 205 -14.70 -18.12 -10.00
C ILE A 205 -14.27 -16.65 -10.08
N GLY A 206 -15.24 -15.74 -10.14
CA GLY A 206 -15.00 -14.30 -10.25
C GLY A 206 -14.72 -13.80 -11.68
N SER A 207 -14.75 -14.68 -12.68
CA SER A 207 -14.68 -14.32 -14.11
C SER A 207 -15.78 -13.32 -14.50
N ALA A 208 -17.03 -13.61 -14.14
CA ALA A 208 -18.17 -12.73 -14.38
C ALA A 208 -18.00 -11.33 -13.77
N SER A 209 -17.53 -11.23 -12.51
CA SER A 209 -17.30 -9.92 -11.86
C SER A 209 -16.19 -9.12 -12.53
N ARG A 210 -15.12 -9.79 -12.99
CA ARG A 210 -14.01 -9.14 -13.71
C ARG A 210 -14.37 -8.79 -15.15
N ASP A 211 -15.31 -9.52 -15.74
CA ASP A 211 -15.81 -9.25 -17.09
C ASP A 211 -16.58 -7.92 -17.15
N ILE A 212 -17.34 -7.62 -16.09
CA ILE A 212 -18.14 -6.39 -15.95
C ILE A 212 -17.26 -5.12 -15.97
N LEU A 213 -15.99 -5.22 -15.58
CA LEU A 213 -15.07 -4.07 -15.54
C LEU A 213 -14.87 -3.42 -16.92
N SER A 214 -15.08 -4.16 -18.01
CA SER A 214 -15.04 -3.61 -19.37
C SER A 214 -16.10 -2.52 -19.60
N HIS A 215 -17.26 -2.59 -18.94
CA HIS A 215 -18.31 -1.57 -19.06
C HIS A 215 -17.93 -0.22 -18.45
N LEU A 216 -16.89 -0.19 -17.61
CA LEU A 216 -16.35 1.06 -17.10
C LEU A 216 -15.57 1.82 -18.19
N HIS A 217 -15.11 1.14 -19.24
CA HIS A 217 -14.40 1.79 -20.33
C HIS A 217 -15.32 2.74 -21.10
N ASN A 218 -14.98 4.02 -21.10
CA ASN A 218 -15.74 5.03 -21.84
C ASN A 218 -14.94 5.66 -23.00
N GLY A 219 -13.72 5.17 -23.26
CA GLY A 219 -12.87 5.65 -24.35
C GLY A 219 -12.39 7.10 -24.23
N LYS A 220 -12.74 7.79 -23.13
CA LYS A 220 -12.42 9.19 -22.90
C LYS A 220 -11.47 9.31 -21.72
N ASP A 221 -11.99 9.14 -20.52
CA ASP A 221 -11.26 9.32 -19.27
C ASP A 221 -11.22 8.05 -18.40
N ILE A 222 -12.00 7.03 -18.71
CA ILE A 222 -11.88 5.70 -18.09
C ILE A 222 -11.42 4.69 -19.15
N ILE A 223 -10.16 4.26 -19.04
CA ILE A 223 -9.49 3.36 -19.97
C ILE A 223 -9.29 1.99 -19.33
N MET A 224 -9.99 0.97 -19.82
CA MET A 224 -9.87 -0.41 -19.32
C MET A 224 -9.32 -1.30 -20.44
N LEU A 225 -8.02 -1.55 -20.41
CA LEU A 225 -7.33 -2.43 -21.34
C LEU A 225 -7.21 -3.81 -20.70
N THR A 226 -7.89 -4.81 -21.25
CA THR A 226 -7.84 -6.17 -20.70
C THR A 226 -7.37 -7.18 -21.72
N THR A 227 -6.60 -8.18 -21.29
CA THR A 227 -6.24 -9.33 -22.13
C THR A 227 -6.87 -10.60 -21.58
N CYS A 228 -7.37 -11.46 -22.48
CA CYS A 228 -7.84 -12.79 -22.11
C CYS A 228 -6.74 -13.86 -22.21
N ARG A 229 -5.50 -13.51 -22.59
CA ARG A 229 -4.37 -14.43 -22.61
C ARG A 229 -3.93 -14.77 -21.19
N HIS A 230 -4.43 -15.89 -20.67
CA HIS A 230 -4.09 -16.37 -19.33
C HIS A 230 -4.02 -17.88 -19.22
N GLY A 231 -2.83 -18.40 -18.88
CA GLY A 231 -2.56 -19.84 -18.86
C GLY A 231 -2.35 -20.41 -20.27
N THR A 232 -2.11 -21.72 -20.36
CA THR A 232 -1.90 -22.41 -21.64
C THR A 232 -3.20 -22.61 -22.43
N ASP A 233 -4.33 -22.72 -21.72
CA ASP A 233 -5.61 -23.15 -22.30
C ASP A 233 -6.57 -21.98 -22.55
N TRP A 234 -6.07 -20.75 -22.57
CA TRP A 234 -6.91 -19.55 -22.70
C TRP A 234 -7.76 -19.55 -23.99
N THR A 235 -7.23 -20.14 -25.07
CA THR A 235 -7.93 -20.28 -26.35
C THR A 235 -9.21 -21.10 -26.24
N ARG A 236 -9.27 -22.07 -25.32
CA ARG A 236 -10.46 -22.90 -25.08
C ARG A 236 -11.63 -22.09 -24.51
N TYR A 237 -11.34 -21.05 -23.74
CA TYR A 237 -12.33 -20.23 -23.05
C TYR A 237 -12.49 -18.85 -23.68
N ALA A 238 -11.83 -18.60 -24.82
CA ALA A 238 -11.90 -17.33 -25.51
C ALA A 238 -13.34 -17.05 -25.97
N ASP A 239 -13.91 -15.96 -25.48
CA ASP A 239 -15.23 -15.50 -25.92
C ASP A 239 -15.11 -14.56 -27.12
N LYS A 240 -16.26 -14.05 -27.58
CA LYS A 240 -16.34 -13.17 -28.74
C LYS A 240 -15.60 -11.84 -28.55
N ARG A 241 -15.35 -11.40 -27.30
CA ARG A 241 -14.68 -10.11 -27.01
C ARG A 241 -13.17 -10.22 -26.96
N CYS A 242 -12.62 -11.42 -26.78
CA CYS A 242 -11.17 -11.68 -26.71
C CYS A 242 -10.36 -11.02 -27.84
N ALA A 243 -10.84 -11.08 -29.09
CA ALA A 243 -10.11 -10.51 -30.22
C ALA A 243 -9.97 -8.98 -30.09
N THR A 244 -11.07 -8.30 -29.75
CA THR A 244 -11.10 -6.85 -29.51
C THR A 244 -10.29 -6.46 -28.29
N ASP A 245 -10.45 -7.20 -27.19
CA ASP A 245 -9.68 -7.03 -25.95
C ASP A 245 -8.17 -7.09 -26.24
N MET A 246 -7.70 -8.09 -26.99
CA MET A 246 -6.30 -8.22 -27.36
C MET A 246 -5.82 -7.09 -28.28
N ALA A 247 -6.61 -6.71 -29.28
CA ALA A 247 -6.25 -5.62 -30.18
C ALA A 247 -6.07 -4.29 -29.44
N LEU A 248 -6.96 -3.99 -28.48
CA LEU A 248 -6.86 -2.80 -27.64
C LEU A 248 -5.74 -2.90 -26.59
N TYR A 249 -5.44 -4.11 -26.10
CA TYR A 249 -4.40 -4.34 -25.11
C TYR A 249 -2.98 -4.28 -25.70
N ASP A 250 -2.81 -4.75 -26.94
CA ASP A 250 -1.53 -4.81 -27.65
C ASP A 250 -1.22 -3.53 -28.45
N ALA A 251 -2.22 -2.64 -28.65
CA ALA A 251 -2.05 -1.29 -29.18
C ALA A 251 -1.22 -0.39 -28.24
#